data_AF-A0A2P2CYL1-F1
#
_entry.id   AF-A0A2P2CYL1-F1
#
_cell.length_a   1.000
_cell.length_b   1.000
_cell.length_c   1.000
_cell.angle_alpha   90.00
_cell.angle_beta   90.00
_cell.angle_gamma   90.00
#
_symmetry.space_group_name_H-M   'P 1'
#
loop_
_entity.id
_entity.type
_entity.pdbx_description
1 polymer ?
#
loop_
_entity_poly.entity_id
_entity_poly.type
_entity_poly.pdbx_seq_one_letter_code
_entity_poly.pdbx_strand_id
1 'polypeptide(L)'
;MSACPILAGVTKYRNFECSITQRILKYVSDSESIKTVILSGRGPTHMTGKGFGEIENHIDARMVTSLNTSLKDSKEIYKISLFETVRKLQSSGKKVILISDNPELGFDPKACGNQRPFRLTYYGVKNPCAVSRREFDERNQDYHKILDYISDSFPINEVKIWEPWKQLCDQYWCWAIKDGKLMYRDGNHLNPEGSKWLGERFAPK
;
A
#
# COMPACT_ATOMS: atom_id res chain seq x y z
N MET A 1 -9.57 12.46 0.31
CA MET A 1 -9.20 11.80 -0.96
C MET A 1 -8.92 10.32 -0.71
N SER A 2 -9.90 9.56 -0.24
CA SER A 2 -9.66 8.21 0.31
C SER A 2 -10.24 7.16 -0.61
N ALA A 3 -9.53 6.85 -1.71
CA ALA A 3 -9.63 5.57 -2.44
C ALA A 3 -8.81 5.56 -3.73
N CYS A 4 -8.68 6.70 -4.43
CA CYS A 4 -8.03 6.73 -5.74
C CYS A 4 -6.52 6.47 -5.64
N PRO A 5 -5.98 5.52 -6.42
CA PRO A 5 -4.54 5.29 -6.47
C PRO A 5 -3.83 6.42 -7.22
N ILE A 6 -2.64 6.80 -6.77
CA ILE A 6 -1.77 7.78 -7.46
C ILE A 6 -1.08 7.07 -8.63
N LEU A 7 -1.84 6.80 -9.69
CA LEU A 7 -1.40 6.04 -10.87
C LEU A 7 -1.79 6.78 -12.15
N ALA A 8 -0.83 6.93 -13.06
CA ALA A 8 -1.00 7.62 -14.33
C ALA A 8 -2.12 6.99 -15.17
N GLY A 9 -3.02 7.82 -15.67
CA GLY A 9 -4.13 7.41 -16.53
C GLY A 9 -5.26 6.69 -15.83
N VAL A 10 -5.17 6.35 -14.55
CA VAL A 10 -6.32 5.83 -13.80
C VAL A 10 -7.37 6.94 -13.66
N THR A 11 -8.51 6.75 -14.32
CA THR A 11 -9.61 7.72 -14.36
C THR A 11 -10.67 7.41 -13.33
N LYS A 12 -10.91 6.13 -13.01
CA LYS A 12 -11.87 5.71 -12.00
C LYS A 12 -11.34 4.57 -11.14
N TYR A 13 -11.75 4.57 -9.88
CA TYR A 13 -11.56 3.46 -8.96
C TYR A 13 -12.77 3.33 -8.03
N ARG A 14 -13.40 2.15 -8.00
CA ARG A 14 -14.74 1.98 -7.41
C ARG A 14 -15.72 2.99 -8.04
N ASN A 15 -16.38 3.79 -7.21
CA ASN A 15 -17.32 4.83 -7.62
C ASN A 15 -16.68 6.23 -7.62
N PHE A 16 -15.35 6.32 -7.53
CA PHE A 16 -14.63 7.59 -7.44
C PHE A 16 -14.01 7.97 -8.78
N GLU A 17 -14.20 9.23 -9.17
CA GLU A 17 -13.44 9.87 -10.25
C GLU A 17 -12.06 10.27 -9.73
N CYS A 18 -11.01 9.81 -10.40
CA CYS A 18 -9.63 9.94 -9.95
C CYS A 18 -8.85 11.07 -10.65
N SER A 19 -9.54 12.04 -11.28
CA SER A 19 -8.93 13.18 -11.98
C SER A 19 -7.99 14.01 -11.09
N ILE A 20 -8.24 14.07 -9.77
CA ILE A 20 -7.36 14.77 -8.83
C ILE A 20 -5.97 14.15 -8.74
N THR A 21 -5.86 12.82 -8.84
CA THR A 21 -4.56 12.13 -8.79
C THR A 21 -3.70 12.46 -10.00
N GLN A 22 -4.32 12.62 -11.17
CA GLN A 22 -3.64 13.05 -12.40
C GLN A 22 -3.08 14.47 -12.27
N ARG A 23 -3.85 15.38 -11.64
CA ARG A 23 -3.39 16.76 -11.36
C ARG A 23 -2.23 16.78 -10.38
N ILE A 24 -2.27 15.97 -9.34
CA ILE A 24 -1.16 15.82 -8.38
C ILE A 24 0.10 15.30 -9.09
N LEU A 25 -0.03 14.24 -9.90
CA LEU A 25 1.09 13.70 -10.67
C LEU A 25 1.70 14.74 -11.61
N LYS A 26 0.87 15.50 -12.33
CA LYS A 26 1.34 16.60 -13.19
C LYS A 26 2.11 17.66 -12.40
N TYR A 27 1.54 18.13 -11.29
CA TYR A 27 2.19 19.14 -10.45
C TYR A 27 3.56 18.66 -9.94
N VAL A 28 3.63 17.42 -9.47
CA VAL A 28 4.86 16.82 -8.95
C VAL A 28 5.91 16.66 -10.07
N SER A 29 5.51 16.23 -11.26
CA SER A 29 6.39 16.13 -12.42
C SER A 29 6.97 17.49 -12.83
N ASP A 30 6.11 18.51 -12.96
CA ASP A 30 6.49 19.84 -13.47
C ASP A 30 7.30 20.66 -12.43
N SER A 31 7.20 20.32 -11.15
CA SER A 31 7.88 21.06 -10.08
C SER A 31 9.39 20.81 -10.09
N GLU A 32 10.19 21.81 -10.42
CA GLU A 32 11.66 21.69 -10.39
C GLU A 32 12.22 21.53 -8.98
N SER A 33 11.54 22.04 -7.95
CA SER A 33 11.98 21.95 -6.55
C SER A 33 11.79 20.56 -5.95
N ILE A 34 10.83 19.78 -6.46
CA ILE A 34 10.66 18.38 -6.05
C ILE A 34 11.71 17.52 -6.77
N LYS A 35 12.56 16.84 -5.99
CA LYS A 35 13.61 15.96 -6.50
C LYS A 35 13.36 14.48 -6.23
N THR A 36 12.67 14.17 -5.14
CA THR A 36 12.35 12.79 -4.74
C THR A 36 10.87 12.66 -4.49
N VAL A 37 10.28 11.58 -4.99
CA VAL A 37 8.87 11.27 -4.85
C VAL A 37 8.73 9.90 -4.20
N ILE A 38 8.05 9.88 -3.06
CA ILE A 38 7.74 8.65 -2.34
C ILE A 38 6.29 8.27 -2.66
N LEU A 39 6.10 7.13 -3.30
CA LEU A 39 4.79 6.61 -3.67
C LEU A 39 4.37 5.51 -2.69
N SER A 40 3.26 5.73 -2.02
CA SER A 40 2.60 4.75 -1.14
C SER A 40 1.20 4.50 -1.65
N GLY A 41 0.75 3.25 -1.60
CA GLY A 41 -0.57 2.85 -2.07
C GLY A 41 -1.19 1.77 -1.20
N ARG A 42 -2.21 1.12 -1.77
CA ARG A 42 -2.80 -0.12 -1.26
C ARG A 42 -2.76 -1.19 -2.35
N GLY A 43 -1.55 -1.57 -2.76
CA GLY A 43 -1.24 -2.34 -3.97
C GLY A 43 -2.13 -3.58 -4.18
N PRO A 44 -2.15 -4.55 -3.24
CA PRO A 44 -2.94 -5.76 -3.37
C PRO A 44 -4.43 -5.50 -3.59
N THR A 45 -5.03 -4.53 -2.89
CA THR A 45 -6.44 -4.17 -3.07
C THR A 45 -6.69 -3.50 -4.42
N HIS A 46 -5.80 -2.61 -4.86
CA HIS A 46 -5.90 -2.00 -6.18
C HIS A 46 -5.78 -3.02 -7.32
N MET A 47 -4.93 -4.04 -7.16
CA MET A 47 -4.71 -5.09 -8.15
C MET A 47 -5.84 -6.12 -8.20
N THR A 48 -6.31 -6.59 -7.05
CA THR A 48 -7.33 -7.65 -7.00
C THR A 48 -8.75 -7.10 -7.01
N GLY A 49 -8.92 -5.81 -6.69
CA GLY A 49 -10.22 -5.22 -6.45
C GLY A 49 -10.87 -5.67 -5.13
N LYS A 50 -10.20 -6.50 -4.32
CA LYS A 50 -10.76 -7.09 -3.10
C LYS A 50 -10.07 -6.57 -1.85
N GLY A 51 -10.87 -6.37 -0.80
CA GLY A 51 -10.36 -6.13 0.56
C GLY A 51 -9.73 -7.39 1.15
N PHE A 52 -9.29 -7.32 2.41
CA PHE A 52 -8.63 -8.43 3.09
C PHE A 52 -9.32 -8.78 4.41
N GLY A 53 -9.51 -10.08 4.66
CA GLY A 53 -10.17 -10.60 5.87
C GLY A 53 -11.64 -10.26 6.00
N GLU A 54 -12.21 -10.59 7.15
CA GLU A 54 -13.66 -10.54 7.39
C GLU A 54 -14.20 -9.11 7.41
N ILE A 55 -13.40 -8.17 7.92
CA ILE A 55 -13.81 -6.77 8.09
C ILE A 55 -13.94 -5.99 6.77
N GLU A 56 -13.36 -6.51 5.68
CA GLU A 56 -13.33 -5.86 4.37
C GLU A 56 -13.76 -6.78 3.21
N ASN A 57 -14.41 -7.90 3.52
CA ASN A 57 -14.94 -8.84 2.51
C ASN A 57 -15.96 -8.20 1.55
N HIS A 58 -16.59 -7.11 1.96
CA HIS A 58 -17.55 -6.31 1.18
C HIS A 58 -16.89 -5.41 0.13
N ILE A 59 -15.55 -5.28 0.16
CA ILE A 59 -14.83 -4.46 -0.81
C ILE A 59 -14.75 -5.20 -2.14
N ASP A 60 -15.47 -4.66 -3.12
CA ASP A 60 -15.29 -4.95 -4.53
C ASP A 60 -14.99 -3.64 -5.28
N ALA A 61 -13.87 -3.61 -5.99
CA ALA A 61 -13.34 -2.44 -6.65
C ALA A 61 -12.87 -2.79 -8.06
N ARG A 62 -13.17 -1.89 -9.00
CA ARG A 62 -12.69 -1.97 -10.36
C ARG A 62 -11.93 -0.72 -10.69
N MET A 63 -10.81 -0.90 -11.38
CA MET A 63 -10.00 0.19 -11.90
C MET A 63 -10.32 0.41 -13.38
N VAL A 64 -10.37 1.68 -13.78
CA VAL A 64 -10.47 2.07 -15.20
C VAL A 64 -9.31 2.99 -15.51
N THR A 65 -8.65 2.73 -16.63
CA THR A 65 -7.54 3.54 -17.13
C THR A 65 -7.81 4.08 -18.53
N SER A 66 -7.33 5.29 -18.79
CA SER A 66 -7.30 5.88 -20.12
C SER A 66 -6.07 5.44 -20.93
N LEU A 67 -5.09 4.75 -20.33
CA LEU A 67 -3.91 4.26 -21.04
C LEU A 67 -4.26 3.16 -22.05
N ASN A 68 -5.24 2.32 -21.71
CA ASN A 68 -5.83 1.35 -22.59
C ASN A 68 -7.26 1.05 -22.13
N THR A 69 -8.24 1.56 -22.88
CA THR A 69 -9.67 1.48 -22.50
C THR A 69 -10.27 0.09 -22.66
N SER A 70 -9.61 -0.81 -23.40
CA SER A 70 -10.05 -2.20 -23.57
C SER A 70 -9.66 -3.09 -22.38
N LEU A 71 -8.62 -2.73 -21.62
CA LEU A 71 -8.22 -3.48 -20.43
C LEU A 71 -9.29 -3.40 -19.34
N LYS A 72 -9.62 -4.57 -18.76
CA LYS A 72 -10.56 -4.72 -17.63
C LYS A 72 -9.91 -5.37 -16.41
N ASP A 73 -8.80 -6.07 -16.61
CA ASP A 73 -8.07 -6.70 -15.52
C ASP A 73 -7.35 -5.64 -14.67
N SER A 74 -7.70 -5.55 -13.39
CA SER A 74 -7.18 -4.49 -12.51
C SER A 74 -5.70 -4.68 -12.18
N LYS A 75 -5.18 -5.92 -12.24
CA LYS A 75 -3.75 -6.21 -12.05
C LYS A 75 -2.93 -5.68 -13.23
N GLU A 76 -3.34 -5.96 -14.46
CA GLU A 76 -2.69 -5.42 -15.66
C GLU A 76 -2.81 -3.90 -15.74
N ILE A 77 -3.98 -3.34 -15.41
CA ILE A 77 -4.16 -1.89 -15.34
C ILE A 77 -3.20 -1.28 -14.30
N TYR A 78 -3.10 -1.88 -13.10
CA TYR A 78 -2.19 -1.42 -12.06
C TYR A 78 -0.74 -1.43 -12.54
N LYS A 79 -0.31 -2.55 -13.15
CA LYS A 79 1.05 -2.72 -13.69
C LYS A 79 1.41 -1.63 -14.70
N ILE A 80 0.60 -1.46 -15.75
CA ILE A 80 0.90 -0.46 -16.79
C ILE A 80 0.81 0.97 -16.25
N SER A 81 -0.13 1.22 -15.33
CA SER A 81 -0.35 2.57 -14.81
C SER A 81 0.75 2.96 -13.82
N LEU A 82 1.25 2.02 -13.01
CA LEU A 82 2.38 2.25 -12.12
C LEU A 82 3.67 2.43 -12.93
N PHE A 83 3.90 1.59 -13.94
CA PHE A 83 5.03 1.76 -14.85
C PHE A 83 5.03 3.14 -15.50
N GLU A 84 3.90 3.57 -16.07
CA GLU A 84 3.76 4.90 -16.67
C GLU A 84 3.91 6.03 -15.65
N THR A 85 3.52 5.82 -14.40
CA THR A 85 3.73 6.78 -13.31
C THR A 85 5.22 6.98 -13.06
N VAL A 86 5.95 5.88 -12.84
CA VAL A 86 7.39 5.90 -12.58
C VAL A 86 8.13 6.47 -13.77
N ARG A 87 7.79 6.05 -15.00
CA ARG A 87 8.37 6.57 -16.25
C ARG A 87 8.23 8.08 -16.36
N LYS A 88 7.04 8.64 -16.10
CA LYS A 88 6.81 10.09 -16.14
C LYS A 88 7.65 10.82 -15.10
N LEU A 89 7.65 10.35 -13.86
CA LEU A 89 8.45 10.95 -12.78
C LEU A 89 9.95 10.92 -13.11
N GLN A 90 10.47 9.79 -13.57
CA GLN A 90 11.86 9.62 -14.00
C GLN A 90 12.21 10.56 -15.15
N SER A 91 11.37 10.66 -16.18
CA SER A 91 11.59 11.57 -17.32
C SER A 91 11.58 13.06 -16.91
N SER A 92 10.98 13.39 -15.77
CA SER A 92 10.99 14.73 -15.16
C SER A 92 12.14 14.92 -14.16
N GLY A 93 13.13 14.02 -14.15
CA GLY A 93 14.31 14.08 -13.30
C GLY A 93 14.02 13.80 -11.82
N LYS A 94 12.95 13.04 -11.50
CA LYS A 94 12.61 12.67 -10.13
C LYS A 94 13.18 11.30 -9.77
N LYS A 95 13.82 11.21 -8.61
CA LYS A 95 14.06 9.92 -7.94
C LYS A 95 12.75 9.40 -7.37
N VAL A 96 12.49 8.11 -7.52
CA VAL A 96 11.24 7.49 -7.06
C VAL A 96 11.52 6.44 -6.01
N ILE A 97 10.76 6.48 -4.92
CA ILE A 97 10.78 5.45 -3.88
C ILE A 97 9.38 4.84 -3.82
N LEU A 98 9.29 3.56 -4.13
CA LEU A 98 8.06 2.78 -4.00
C LEU A 98 8.01 2.18 -2.60
N ILE A 99 6.93 2.44 -1.86
CA ILE A 99 6.68 1.77 -0.58
C ILE A 99 5.83 0.55 -0.86
N SER A 100 6.34 -0.65 -0.56
CA SER A 100 5.47 -1.83 -0.49
C SER A 100 4.61 -1.76 0.76
N ASP A 101 3.34 -2.09 0.65
CA ASP A 101 2.38 -2.00 1.74
C ASP A 101 2.83 -2.69 3.04
N ASN A 102 2.39 -2.13 4.18
CA ASN A 102 2.37 -2.86 5.43
C ASN A 102 1.38 -4.05 5.36
N PRO A 103 1.54 -5.08 6.21
CA PRO A 103 0.58 -6.18 6.27
C PRO A 103 -0.85 -5.69 6.51
N GLU A 104 -1.80 -6.20 5.73
CA GLU A 104 -3.22 -6.08 6.01
C GLU A 104 -3.57 -7.09 7.12
N LEU A 105 -4.28 -6.67 8.16
CA LEU A 105 -4.56 -7.51 9.32
C LEU A 105 -5.77 -8.42 9.11
N GLY A 106 -6.78 -7.94 8.39
CA GLY A 106 -8.02 -8.68 8.15
C GLY A 106 -8.95 -8.80 9.36
N PHE A 107 -8.62 -8.12 10.47
CA PHE A 107 -9.43 -8.01 11.68
C PHE A 107 -9.29 -6.60 12.29
N ASP A 108 -10.23 -6.19 13.17
CA ASP A 108 -10.13 -4.90 13.88
C ASP A 108 -9.00 -4.96 14.92
N PRO A 109 -7.97 -4.08 14.86
CA PRO A 109 -6.89 -4.03 15.84
C PRO A 109 -7.35 -3.90 17.30
N LYS A 110 -8.58 -3.41 17.57
CA LYS A 110 -9.17 -3.38 18.93
C LYS A 110 -9.33 -4.78 19.54
N ALA A 111 -9.40 -5.82 18.72
CA ALA A 111 -9.44 -7.21 19.19
C ALA A 111 -8.11 -7.65 19.83
N CYS A 112 -7.00 -6.96 19.55
CA CYS A 112 -5.74 -7.18 20.23
C CYS A 112 -5.86 -6.78 21.71
N GLY A 113 -5.83 -7.77 22.60
CA GLY A 113 -6.08 -7.66 24.04
C GLY A 113 -5.23 -6.63 24.79
N ASN A 114 -5.72 -6.22 25.96
CA ASN A 114 -5.03 -5.54 27.07
C ASN A 114 -4.45 -4.12 26.88
N GLN A 115 -4.79 -3.38 25.82
CA GLN A 115 -4.37 -1.96 25.73
C GLN A 115 -5.20 -1.00 26.62
N ARG A 116 -6.33 -1.44 27.19
CA ARG A 116 -7.19 -0.62 28.08
C ARG A 116 -7.69 -1.42 29.28
N PRO A 117 -7.56 -0.91 30.52
CA PRO A 117 -7.92 -1.64 31.75
C PRO A 117 -9.43 -1.90 31.91
N PHE A 118 -10.29 -1.16 31.19
CA PHE A 118 -11.74 -1.38 31.21
C PHE A 118 -12.27 -1.57 29.78
N ARG A 119 -12.89 -2.73 29.51
CA ARG A 119 -13.61 -3.01 28.27
C ARG A 119 -15.10 -3.11 28.58
N LEU A 120 -15.91 -2.22 27.99
CA LEU A 120 -17.37 -2.25 28.08
C LEU A 120 -18.01 -3.34 27.19
N THR A 121 -17.25 -3.92 26.26
CA THR A 121 -17.74 -4.89 25.26
C THR A 121 -16.73 -6.03 25.09
N TYR A 122 -17.18 -7.28 25.24
CA TYR A 122 -16.39 -8.50 25.03
C TYR A 122 -16.27 -8.79 23.53
N TYR A 123 -15.40 -8.06 22.83
CA TYR A 123 -14.90 -8.56 21.54
C TYR A 123 -13.86 -9.65 21.84
N GLY A 124 -14.04 -10.84 21.24
CA GLY A 124 -13.11 -11.95 21.41
C GLY A 124 -11.66 -11.49 21.21
N VAL A 125 -10.76 -11.89 22.12
CA VAL A 125 -9.36 -11.45 22.08
C VAL A 125 -8.65 -12.17 20.95
N LYS A 126 -8.16 -11.42 19.95
CA LYS A 126 -7.33 -11.97 18.89
C LYS A 126 -5.95 -12.33 19.46
N ASN A 127 -5.64 -13.62 19.51
CA ASN A 127 -4.36 -14.15 19.97
C ASN A 127 -3.84 -15.24 19.01
N PRO A 128 -2.64 -15.10 18.40
CA PRO A 128 -1.78 -13.92 18.45
C PRO A 128 -2.44 -12.71 17.78
N CYS A 129 -2.07 -11.50 18.22
CA CYS A 129 -2.42 -10.22 17.59
C CYS A 129 -1.59 -10.03 16.30
N ALA A 130 -1.85 -10.89 15.32
CA ALA A 130 -1.11 -10.99 14.08
C ALA A 130 -1.93 -11.68 13.00
N VAL A 131 -1.54 -11.45 11.74
CA VAL A 131 -1.90 -12.27 10.57
C VAL A 131 -0.76 -13.24 10.27
N SER A 132 -1.06 -14.43 9.73
CA SER A 132 -0.01 -15.38 9.40
C SER A 132 0.90 -14.84 8.30
N ARG A 133 2.19 -15.18 8.38
CA ARG A 133 3.16 -14.78 7.37
C ARG A 133 2.83 -15.34 5.99
N ARG A 134 2.33 -16.57 5.95
CA ARG A 134 1.88 -17.24 4.72
C ARG A 134 0.75 -16.47 4.03
N GLU A 135 -0.29 -16.07 4.75
CA GLU A 135 -1.40 -15.30 4.17
C GLU A 135 -0.93 -13.93 3.65
N PHE A 136 -0.02 -13.27 4.36
CA PHE A 136 0.59 -12.03 3.89
C PHE A 136 1.36 -12.24 2.57
N ASP A 137 2.21 -13.27 2.50
CA ASP A 137 3.02 -13.55 1.31
C ASP A 137 2.13 -13.92 0.11
N GLU A 138 1.12 -14.77 0.31
CA GLU A 138 0.14 -15.14 -0.73
C GLU A 138 -0.61 -13.90 -1.24
N ARG A 139 -1.03 -13.02 -0.33
CA ARG A 139 -1.74 -11.78 -0.67
C ARG A 139 -0.88 -10.79 -1.46
N ASN A 140 0.42 -10.72 -1.17
CA ASN A 140 1.33 -9.70 -1.71
C ASN A 140 2.24 -10.20 -2.82
N GLN A 141 2.25 -11.51 -3.13
CA GLN A 141 3.21 -12.12 -4.06
C GLN A 141 3.26 -11.40 -5.41
N ASP A 142 2.11 -11.20 -6.06
CA ASP A 142 2.06 -10.55 -7.37
C ASP A 142 2.36 -9.05 -7.29
N TYR A 143 2.00 -8.42 -6.18
CA TYR A 143 2.28 -7.01 -5.96
C TYR A 143 3.79 -6.77 -5.84
N HIS A 144 4.48 -7.56 -5.02
CA HIS A 144 5.93 -7.49 -4.89
C HIS A 144 6.64 -7.78 -6.22
N LYS A 145 6.21 -8.79 -6.98
CA LYS A 145 6.74 -9.05 -8.33
C LYS A 145 6.61 -7.85 -9.27
N ILE A 146 5.49 -7.12 -9.21
CA ILE A 146 5.29 -5.91 -10.02
C ILE A 146 6.21 -4.79 -9.55
N LEU A 147 6.38 -4.58 -8.25
CA LEU A 147 7.31 -3.57 -7.73
C LEU A 147 8.74 -3.86 -8.17
N ASP A 148 9.20 -5.12 -8.01
CA ASP A 148 10.53 -5.55 -8.41
C ASP A 148 10.73 -5.35 -9.92
N TYR A 149 9.79 -5.85 -10.75
CA TYR A 149 9.81 -5.63 -12.21
C TYR A 149 9.94 -4.15 -12.58
N ILE A 150 9.18 -3.28 -11.91
CA ILE A 150 9.22 -1.84 -12.19
C ILE A 150 10.56 -1.27 -11.77
N SER A 151 11.06 -1.57 -10.57
CA SER A 151 12.37 -1.09 -10.11
C SER A 151 13.50 -1.50 -11.06
N ASP A 152 13.48 -2.75 -11.53
CA ASP A 152 14.49 -3.31 -12.44
C ASP A 152 14.39 -2.74 -13.87
N SER A 153 13.25 -2.14 -14.24
CA SER A 153 13.04 -1.53 -15.56
C SER A 153 13.65 -0.12 -15.69
N PHE A 154 14.18 0.46 -14.61
CA PHE A 154 14.75 1.80 -14.60
C PHE A 154 16.22 1.78 -14.16
N PRO A 155 17.00 2.85 -14.45
CA PRO A 155 18.41 2.91 -14.05
C PRO A 155 18.62 2.68 -12.55
N ILE A 156 19.73 2.02 -12.23
CA ILE A 156 20.10 1.71 -10.85
C ILE A 156 20.15 2.99 -10.00
N ASN A 157 19.61 2.93 -8.77
CA ASN A 157 19.47 4.04 -7.82
C ASN A 157 18.45 5.15 -8.16
N GLU A 158 17.79 5.10 -9.32
CA GLU A 158 16.77 6.08 -9.66
C GLU A 158 15.38 5.66 -9.15
N VAL A 159 15.11 4.36 -9.14
CA VAL A 159 13.91 3.76 -8.53
C VAL A 159 14.36 2.82 -7.43
N LYS A 160 13.83 3.02 -6.23
CA LYS A 160 14.09 2.20 -5.05
C LYS A 160 12.81 1.66 -4.44
N ILE A 161 12.91 0.56 -3.71
CA ILE A 161 11.79 -0.01 -2.97
C ILE A 161 12.08 0.07 -1.47
N TRP A 162 11.12 0.55 -0.68
CA TRP A 162 11.15 0.38 0.76
C TRP A 162 10.11 -0.64 1.19
N GLU A 163 10.54 -1.61 2.00
CA GLU A 163 9.73 -2.74 2.46
C GLU A 163 9.43 -2.66 3.96
N PRO A 164 8.52 -1.76 4.40
CA PRO A 164 8.20 -1.59 5.81
C PRO A 164 7.63 -2.86 6.46
N TRP A 165 7.00 -3.75 5.69
CA TRP A 165 6.49 -5.03 6.20
C TRP A 165 7.58 -5.89 6.84
N LYS A 166 8.86 -5.76 6.43
CA LYS A 166 9.97 -6.50 7.03
C LYS A 166 10.21 -6.17 8.51
N GLN A 167 9.76 -5.01 8.96
CA GLN A 167 9.85 -4.62 10.37
C GLN A 167 8.65 -5.13 11.19
N LEU A 168 7.53 -5.41 10.52
CA LEU A 168 6.27 -5.85 11.12
C LEU A 168 6.12 -7.38 11.10
N CYS A 169 6.79 -8.06 10.18
CA CYS A 169 6.74 -9.51 10.03
C CYS A 169 8.02 -10.20 10.49
N ASP A 170 7.85 -11.39 11.06
CA ASP A 170 8.91 -12.39 11.23
C ASP A 170 8.69 -13.59 10.28
N GLN A 171 9.29 -14.74 10.62
CA GLN A 171 9.17 -15.97 9.84
C GLN A 171 7.77 -16.62 9.88
N TYR A 172 6.93 -16.32 10.87
CA TYR A 172 5.63 -16.95 11.10
C TYR A 172 4.47 -15.96 11.10
N TRP A 173 4.70 -14.73 11.55
CA TRP A 173 3.65 -13.76 11.86
C TRP A 173 3.97 -12.37 11.36
N CYS A 174 2.93 -11.65 10.93
CA CYS A 174 2.94 -10.23 10.72
C CYS A 174 2.14 -9.56 11.84
N TRP A 175 2.84 -8.87 12.73
CA TRP A 175 2.34 -8.41 14.02
C TRP A 175 1.62 -7.07 13.93
N ALA A 176 0.47 -6.97 14.60
CA ALA A 176 -0.20 -5.70 14.82
C ALA A 176 0.38 -4.93 16.02
N ILE A 177 1.16 -5.59 16.89
CA ILE A 177 1.88 -4.98 18.02
C ILE A 177 3.38 -5.16 17.85
N LYS A 178 4.15 -4.08 17.96
CA LYS A 178 5.61 -4.08 18.01
C LYS A 178 6.07 -3.27 19.21
N ASP A 179 7.05 -3.78 19.96
CA ASP A 179 7.60 -3.12 21.14
C ASP A 179 6.53 -2.65 22.14
N GLY A 180 5.49 -3.48 22.35
CA GLY A 180 4.36 -3.20 23.25
C GLY A 180 3.34 -2.19 22.73
N LYS A 181 3.52 -1.65 21.52
CA LYS A 181 2.67 -0.61 20.93
C LYS A 181 1.82 -1.18 19.81
N LEU A 182 0.54 -0.82 19.78
CA LEU A 182 -0.33 -1.15 18.65
C LEU A 182 0.11 -0.30 17.45
N MET A 183 0.38 -0.92 16.30
CA MET A 183 0.87 -0.23 15.11
C MET A 183 -0.25 0.31 14.21
N TYR A 184 -1.45 -0.25 14.35
CA TYR A 184 -2.57 -0.03 13.43
C TYR A 184 -3.71 0.76 14.06
N ARG A 185 -4.39 1.56 13.22
CA ARG A 185 -5.64 2.25 13.56
C ARG A 185 -6.85 1.38 13.22
N ASP A 186 -6.76 0.69 12.07
CA ASP A 186 -7.78 -0.17 11.50
C ASP A 186 -7.12 -1.35 10.77
N GLY A 187 -7.89 -2.14 10.01
CA GLY A 187 -7.41 -3.37 9.37
C GLY A 187 -6.25 -3.22 8.39
N ASN A 188 -5.95 -2.00 7.92
CA ASN A 188 -4.94 -1.80 6.88
C ASN A 188 -4.12 -0.51 7.05
N HIS A 189 -4.58 0.47 7.84
CA HIS A 189 -3.85 1.71 8.08
C HIS A 189 -3.10 1.69 9.41
N LEU A 190 -1.85 2.14 9.37
CA LEU A 190 -1.08 2.45 10.56
C LEU A 190 -1.73 3.59 11.36
N ASN A 191 -1.57 3.57 12.67
CA ASN A 191 -1.85 4.73 13.51
C ASN A 191 -0.60 5.66 13.54
N PRO A 192 -0.71 6.88 14.11
CA PRO A 192 0.41 7.82 14.12
C PRO A 192 1.69 7.27 14.77
N GLU A 193 1.56 6.44 15.81
CA GLU A 193 2.70 5.82 16.48
C GLU A 193 3.37 4.77 15.60
N GLY A 194 2.60 3.90 14.93
CA GLY A 194 3.12 2.94 13.97
C GLY A 194 3.77 3.60 12.76
N SER A 195 3.18 4.68 12.23
CA SER A 195 3.79 5.48 11.15
C SER A 195 5.12 6.10 11.57
N LYS A 196 5.21 6.67 12.77
CA LYS A 196 6.47 7.21 13.29
C LYS A 196 7.51 6.12 13.50
N TRP A 197 7.13 5.00 14.12
CA TRP A 197 8.03 3.88 14.42
C TRP A 197 8.64 3.27 13.14
N LEU A 198 7.86 3.14 12.07
CA LEU A 198 8.38 2.71 10.76
C LEU A 198 9.20 3.81 10.07
N GLY A 199 8.79 5.07 10.15
CA GLY A 199 9.51 6.19 9.55
C GLY A 199 10.94 6.35 10.10
N GLU A 200 11.15 6.10 11.39
CA GLU A 200 12.48 6.05 12.02
C GLU A 200 13.37 4.91 11.48
N ARG A 201 12.78 3.95 10.76
CA ARG A 201 13.43 2.78 10.15
C ARG A 201 13.37 2.83 8.62
N PHE A 202 13.20 4.02 8.04
CA PHE A 202 13.15 4.22 6.61
C PHE A 202 14.50 3.84 5.96
N ALA A 203 14.48 2.81 5.10
CA ALA A 203 15.67 2.23 4.49
C ALA A 203 15.35 1.66 3.10
N PRO A 204 15.14 2.51 2.07
CA PRO A 204 14.87 2.06 0.71
C PRO A 204 16.11 1.37 0.10
N LYS A 205 15.92 0.22 -0.54
CA LYS A 205 16.95 -0.52 -1.29
C LYS A 205 16.96 -0.07 -2.75
#